data_AF-A0A2P6FH41-F1
#
_entry.id   AF-A0A2P6FH41-F1
#
_cell.length_a   1.000
_cell.length_b   1.000
_cell.length_c   1.000
_cell.angle_alpha   90.00
_cell.angle_beta   90.00
_cell.angle_gamma   90.00
#
_symmetry.space_group_name_H-M   'P 1'
#
loop_
_entity.id
_entity.type
_entity.pdbx_description
1 polymer ?
#
loop_
_entity_poly.entity_id
_entity_poly.type
_entity_poly.pdbx_seq_one_letter_code
_entity_poly.pdbx_strand_id
1 'polypeptide(L)'
;MVKRRSIKAQERNLRLSEAVLGVQTGKYKSSNAAAIALGLWPDTVRKRVSGVQRVQAEAQLPNQLLSKNQEIVLLKWIKELTASGYAPSHRILREVADEVRSNKCRVFQPQHLQLQQQPQTQQPQIPNLPLRQET
;
A
#
# COMPACT_ATOMS: atom_id res chain seq x y z
N MET A 1 -12.34 -4.84 -11.85
CA MET A 1 -13.27 -4.94 -10.70
C MET A 1 -12.69 -5.90 -9.66
N VAL A 2 -12.32 -5.44 -8.47
CA VAL A 2 -11.88 -6.33 -7.38
C VAL A 2 -13.11 -7.06 -6.85
N LYS A 3 -13.14 -8.40 -6.97
CA LYS A 3 -14.22 -9.21 -6.40
C LYS A 3 -14.20 -9.07 -4.88
N ARG A 4 -15.25 -8.48 -4.29
CA ARG A 4 -15.41 -8.45 -2.83
C ARG A 4 -15.50 -9.90 -2.34
N ARG A 5 -14.56 -10.29 -1.48
CA ARG A 5 -14.62 -11.57 -0.78
C ARG A 5 -15.66 -11.48 0.34
N SER A 6 -16.31 -12.60 0.64
CA SER A 6 -17.15 -12.73 1.84
C SER A 6 -16.31 -12.44 3.10
N ILE A 7 -16.94 -11.86 4.13
CA ILE A 7 -16.32 -11.54 5.43
C ILE A 7 -15.61 -12.78 6.00
N LYS A 8 -16.26 -13.95 5.96
CA LYS A 8 -15.68 -15.23 6.42
C LYS A 8 -14.36 -15.57 5.68
N ALA A 9 -14.30 -15.27 4.39
CA ALA A 9 -13.10 -15.51 3.59
C ALA A 9 -11.99 -14.48 3.90
N GLN A 10 -12.34 -13.26 4.30
CA GLN A 10 -11.36 -12.26 4.75
C GLN A 10 -10.78 -12.65 6.11
N GLU A 11 -11.62 -13.04 7.08
CA GLU A 11 -11.19 -13.52 8.40
C GLU A 11 -10.27 -14.74 8.30
N ARG A 12 -10.62 -15.71 7.44
CA ARG A 12 -9.75 -16.87 7.20
C ARG A 12 -8.39 -16.48 6.64
N ASN A 13 -8.33 -15.51 5.73
CA ASN A 13 -7.05 -15.02 5.20
C ASN A 13 -6.25 -14.29 6.27
N LEU A 14 -6.90 -13.52 7.14
CA LEU A 14 -6.24 -12.82 8.24
C LEU A 14 -5.56 -13.82 9.19
N ARG A 15 -6.28 -14.85 9.63
CA ARG A 15 -5.73 -15.93 10.48
C ARG A 15 -4.55 -16.64 9.79
N LEU A 16 -4.66 -16.88 8.48
CA LEU A 16 -3.59 -17.53 7.72
C LEU A 16 -2.34 -16.65 7.63
N SER A 17 -2.50 -15.35 7.43
CA SER A 17 -1.38 -14.39 7.44
C SER A 17 -0.73 -14.30 8.82
N GLU A 18 -1.52 -14.30 9.89
CA GLU A 18 -1.01 -14.35 11.27
C GLU A 18 -0.20 -15.63 11.52
N ALA A 19 -0.69 -16.79 11.07
CA ALA A 19 0.01 -18.06 11.21
C ALA A 19 1.39 -18.03 10.55
N VAL A 20 1.46 -17.49 9.33
CA VAL A 20 2.70 -17.38 8.55
C VAL A 20 3.67 -16.43 9.23
N LEU A 21 3.20 -15.26 9.64
CA LEU A 21 4.01 -14.28 10.34
C LEU A 21 4.54 -14.87 11.66
N GLY A 22 3.71 -15.59 12.41
CA GLY A 22 4.11 -16.25 13.65
C GLY A 22 5.16 -17.36 13.45
N VAL A 23 5.13 -18.08 12.32
CA VAL A 23 6.18 -19.05 11.99
C VAL A 23 7.47 -18.34 11.59
N GLN A 24 7.39 -17.29 10.77
CA GLN A 24 8.57 -16.53 10.32
C GLN A 24 9.27 -15.77 11.46
N THR A 25 8.50 -15.23 12.39
CA THR A 25 9.01 -14.51 13.58
C THR A 25 9.43 -15.44 14.72
N GLY A 26 9.27 -16.76 14.57
CA GLY A 26 9.61 -17.74 15.60
C GLY A 26 8.62 -17.85 16.76
N LYS A 27 7.48 -17.13 16.74
CA LYS A 27 6.38 -17.26 17.72
C LYS A 27 5.84 -18.68 17.82
N TYR A 28 5.80 -19.40 16.69
CA TYR A 28 5.43 -20.81 16.64
C TYR A 28 6.61 -21.67 16.21
N LYS A 29 6.85 -22.78 16.93
CA LYS A 29 7.94 -23.72 16.64
C LYS A 29 7.87 -24.34 15.24
N SER A 30 6.67 -24.43 14.65
CA SER A 30 6.45 -25.00 13.31
C SER A 30 5.13 -24.52 12.71
N SER A 31 4.97 -24.73 11.39
CA SER A 31 3.69 -24.49 10.70
C SER A 31 2.54 -25.30 11.30
N ASN A 32 2.82 -26.48 11.83
CA ASN A 32 1.81 -27.33 12.45
C ASN A 32 1.35 -26.76 13.81
N ALA A 33 2.30 -26.24 14.61
CA ALA A 33 1.97 -25.57 15.88
C ALA A 33 1.12 -24.31 15.65
N ALA A 34 1.46 -23.51 14.63
CA ALA A 34 0.67 -22.34 14.24
C ALA A 34 -0.73 -22.72 13.75
N ALA A 35 -0.85 -23.82 13.00
CA ALA A 35 -2.13 -24.31 12.51
C ALA A 35 -3.07 -24.75 13.65
N ILE A 36 -2.54 -25.47 14.64
CA ILE A 36 -3.30 -25.89 15.83
C ILE A 36 -3.75 -24.67 16.63
N ALA A 37 -2.85 -23.71 16.88
CA ALA A 37 -3.15 -22.51 17.65
C ALA A 37 -4.26 -21.64 17.02
N LEU A 38 -4.32 -21.59 15.68
CA LEU A 38 -5.24 -20.73 14.93
C LEU A 38 -6.43 -21.48 14.32
N GLY A 39 -6.57 -22.78 14.59
CA GLY A 39 -7.64 -23.62 14.06
C GLY A 39 -7.63 -23.73 12.53
N LEU A 40 -6.44 -23.78 11.93
CA LEU A 40 -6.24 -23.87 10.48
C LEU A 40 -5.78 -25.27 10.07
N TRP A 41 -5.96 -25.60 8.80
CA TRP A 41 -5.46 -26.87 8.28
C TRP A 41 -3.93 -26.81 8.07
N PRO A 42 -3.13 -27.75 8.63
CA PRO A 42 -1.67 -27.67 8.61
C PRO A 42 -1.05 -27.55 7.21
N ASP A 43 -1.61 -28.27 6.24
CA ASP A 43 -1.15 -28.22 4.85
C ASP A 43 -1.31 -26.82 4.23
N THR A 44 -2.38 -26.10 4.61
CA THR A 44 -2.61 -24.73 4.12
C THR A 44 -1.55 -23.77 4.65
N VAL A 45 -1.22 -23.87 5.94
CA VAL A 45 -0.17 -23.04 6.55
C VAL A 45 1.19 -23.37 5.94
N ARG A 46 1.51 -24.66 5.78
CA ARG A 46 2.77 -25.11 5.17
C ARG A 46 2.95 -24.58 3.74
N LYS A 47 1.95 -24.75 2.88
CA LYS A 47 1.96 -24.23 1.49
C LYS A 47 2.06 -22.72 1.42
N ARG A 48 1.58 -22.02 2.44
CA ARG A 48 1.64 -20.56 2.56
C ARG A 48 3.03 -20.09 2.99
N VAL A 49 3.63 -20.74 3.99
CA VAL A 49 4.99 -20.46 4.46
C VAL A 49 6.03 -20.76 3.39
N SER A 50 5.85 -21.83 2.61
CA SER A 50 6.74 -22.17 1.49
C SER A 50 6.56 -21.28 0.25
N GLY A 51 5.61 -20.34 0.27
CA GLY A 51 5.35 -19.42 -0.84
C GLY A 51 4.63 -20.02 -2.05
N VAL A 52 4.25 -21.30 -2.00
CA VAL A 52 3.58 -22.03 -3.11
C VAL A 52 2.16 -21.50 -3.34
N GLN A 53 1.46 -21.10 -2.28
CA GLN A 53 0.14 -20.45 -2.39
C GLN A 53 0.24 -18.97 -2.08
N ARG A 54 0.35 -18.11 -3.10
CA ARG A 54 0.15 -16.66 -2.95
C ARG A 54 -1.33 -16.32 -2.99
N VAL A 55 -1.77 -15.32 -2.21
CA VAL A 55 -3.15 -14.85 -2.32
C VAL A 55 -3.21 -14.17 -3.68
N GLN A 56 -4.24 -14.45 -4.48
CA GLN A 56 -4.38 -13.87 -5.82
C GLN A 56 -4.15 -12.34 -5.85
N ALA A 57 -4.54 -11.62 -4.78
CA ALA A 57 -4.25 -10.18 -4.65
C ALA A 57 -2.75 -9.87 -4.49
N GLU A 58 -1.99 -10.69 -3.75
CA GLU A 58 -0.53 -10.53 -3.59
C GLU A 58 0.23 -10.93 -4.86
N ALA A 59 -0.26 -11.91 -5.61
CA ALA A 59 0.30 -12.27 -6.90
C ALA A 59 0.05 -11.19 -7.97
N GLN A 60 -1.01 -10.39 -7.82
CA GLN A 60 -1.33 -9.28 -8.72
C GLN A 60 -0.56 -7.99 -8.40
N LEU A 61 -0.13 -7.78 -7.15
CA LEU A 61 0.67 -6.60 -6.76
C LEU A 61 1.89 -6.33 -7.65
N PRO A 62 2.77 -7.31 -7.98
CA PRO A 62 3.93 -7.04 -8.85
C PRO A 62 3.55 -6.77 -10.32
N ASN A 63 2.32 -7.12 -10.73
CA ASN A 63 1.81 -6.88 -12.08
C ASN A 63 0.91 -5.64 -12.17
N GLN A 64 0.73 -4.89 -11.07
CA GLN A 64 -0.04 -3.65 -11.11
C GLN A 64 0.75 -2.55 -11.83
N LEU A 65 0.20 -2.08 -12.94
CA LEU A 65 0.79 -1.01 -13.77
C LEU A 65 0.73 0.36 -13.08
N LEU A 66 -0.19 0.52 -12.14
CA LEU A 66 -0.43 1.74 -11.37
C LEU A 66 -0.19 1.46 -9.88
N SER A 67 0.42 2.41 -9.19
CA SER A 67 0.50 2.40 -7.73
C SER A 67 -0.90 2.49 -7.13
N LYS A 68 -1.10 1.96 -5.90
CA LYS A 68 -2.37 2.06 -5.17
C LYS A 68 -2.90 3.49 -5.09
N ASN A 69 -2.02 4.48 -4.91
CA ASN A 69 -2.40 5.89 -4.85
C ASN A 69 -2.94 6.38 -6.21
N GLN A 70 -2.34 5.94 -7.31
CA GLN A 70 -2.74 6.27 -8.67
C GLN A 70 -4.10 5.62 -9.00
N GLU A 71 -4.32 4.38 -8.58
CA GLU A 71 -5.62 3.71 -8.71
C GLU A 71 -6.73 4.44 -7.93
N ILE A 72 -6.44 4.92 -6.70
CA ILE A 72 -7.40 5.68 -5.88
C ILE A 72 -7.79 6.99 -6.57
N VAL A 73 -6.81 7.73 -7.10
CA VAL A 73 -7.03 8.97 -7.84
C VAL A 73 -7.92 8.72 -9.06
N LEU A 74 -7.56 7.72 -9.88
CA LEU A 74 -8.32 7.37 -11.06
C LEU A 74 -9.75 6.95 -10.71
N LEU A 75 -9.92 6.18 -9.65
CA LEU A 75 -11.23 5.76 -9.16
C LEU A 75 -12.09 6.94 -8.71
N LYS A 76 -11.50 7.93 -8.04
CA LYS A 76 -12.21 9.14 -7.62
C LYS A 76 -12.70 9.93 -8.84
N TRP A 77 -11.84 10.14 -9.82
CA TRP A 77 -12.21 10.82 -11.06
C TRP A 77 -13.34 10.10 -11.83
N ILE A 78 -13.27 8.77 -11.97
CA ILE A 78 -14.35 7.98 -12.60
C ILE A 78 -15.67 8.16 -11.85
N LYS A 79 -15.63 8.14 -10.50
CA LYS A 79 -16.83 8.33 -9.68
C LYS A 79 -17.45 9.72 -9.86
N GLU A 80 -16.62 10.76 -9.92
CA GLU A 80 -17.08 12.14 -10.15
C GLU A 80 -17.71 12.28 -11.55
N LEU A 81 -17.10 11.71 -12.58
CA LEU A 81 -17.68 11.68 -13.92
C LEU A 81 -18.99 10.90 -13.98
N THR A 82 -19.04 9.73 -13.34
CA THR A 82 -20.25 8.91 -13.31
C THR A 82 -21.36 9.64 -12.55
N ALA A 83 -21.03 10.37 -11.47
CA ALA A 83 -21.98 11.18 -10.71
C ALA A 83 -22.49 12.39 -11.50
N SER A 84 -21.69 12.95 -12.41
CA SER A 84 -22.14 14.01 -13.33
C SER A 84 -22.95 13.49 -14.53
N GLY A 85 -23.22 12.19 -14.58
CA GLY A 85 -24.02 11.54 -15.63
C GLY A 85 -23.22 11.15 -16.86
N TYR A 86 -21.88 11.27 -16.83
CA TYR A 86 -21.01 10.89 -17.95
C TYR A 86 -20.24 9.61 -17.64
N ALA A 87 -20.48 8.55 -18.41
CA ALA A 87 -19.67 7.33 -18.33
C ALA A 87 -18.40 7.49 -19.19
N PRO A 88 -17.19 7.57 -18.61
CA PRO A 88 -15.97 7.73 -19.40
C PRO A 88 -15.74 6.53 -20.31
N SER A 89 -15.51 6.80 -21.59
CA SER A 89 -15.10 5.77 -22.55
C SER A 89 -13.76 5.15 -22.16
N HIS A 90 -13.60 3.86 -22.46
CA HIS A 90 -12.38 3.11 -22.20
C HIS A 90 -11.11 3.77 -22.77
N ARG A 91 -11.24 4.49 -23.90
CA ARG A 91 -10.13 5.25 -24.50
C ARG A 91 -9.64 6.36 -23.58
N ILE A 92 -10.56 7.20 -23.09
CA ILE A 92 -10.25 8.32 -22.18
C ILE A 92 -9.68 7.77 -20.87
N LEU A 93 -10.25 6.67 -20.37
CA LEU A 93 -9.75 6.01 -19.17
C LEU A 93 -8.28 5.56 -19.30
N ARG A 94 -7.90 5.03 -20.47
CA ARG A 94 -6.50 4.64 -20.75
C ARG A 94 -5.58 5.85 -20.81
N GLU A 95 -5.98 6.90 -21.52
CA GLU A 95 -5.20 8.14 -21.64
C GLU A 95 -4.95 8.77 -20.26
N VAL A 96 -5.98 8.92 -19.45
CA VAL A 96 -5.86 9.46 -18.08
C VAL A 96 -5.04 8.53 -17.17
N ALA A 97 -5.19 7.21 -17.29
CA ALA A 97 -4.37 6.27 -16.54
C ALA A 97 -2.87 6.39 -16.90
N ASP A 98 -2.54 6.58 -18.18
CA ASP A 98 -1.17 6.79 -18.64
C ASP A 98 -0.59 8.13 -18.14
N GLU A 99 -1.38 9.19 -18.10
CA GLU A 99 -0.94 10.48 -17.55
C GLU A 99 -0.71 10.41 -16.04
N VAL A 100 -1.60 9.74 -15.30
CA VAL A 100 -1.47 9.49 -13.85
C VAL A 100 -0.22 8.65 -13.58
N ARG A 101 0.06 7.65 -14.43
CA ARG A 101 1.28 6.82 -14.35
C ARG A 101 2.55 7.63 -14.61
N SER A 102 2.53 8.50 -15.62
CA SER A 102 3.65 9.38 -15.99
C SER A 102 3.88 10.53 -14.99
N ASN A 103 3.06 10.63 -13.94
CA ASN A 103 3.09 11.69 -12.93
C ASN A 103 2.98 13.10 -13.54
N LYS A 104 2.41 13.21 -14.74
CA LYS A 104 2.20 14.48 -15.45
C LYS A 104 0.89 15.16 -15.06
N CYS A 105 -0.03 14.43 -14.42
CA CYS A 105 -1.25 15.01 -13.87
C CYS A 105 -0.94 15.82 -12.59
N ARG A 106 -0.75 17.14 -12.71
CA ARG A 106 -0.75 18.06 -11.55
C ARG A 106 -2.13 18.23 -10.91
N VAL A 107 -3.19 17.88 -11.63
CA VAL A 107 -4.60 18.19 -11.28
C VAL A 107 -5.12 17.35 -10.11
N PHE A 108 -4.48 16.22 -9.79
CA PHE A 108 -4.99 15.28 -8.79
C PHE A 108 -4.07 15.09 -7.58
N GLN A 109 -3.28 16.10 -7.19
CA GLN A 109 -2.59 16.02 -5.90
C GLN A 109 -3.63 16.03 -4.77
N PRO A 110 -3.78 14.95 -3.98
CA PRO A 110 -4.48 15.06 -2.72
C PRO A 110 -3.64 15.99 -1.84
N GLN A 111 -4.21 17.12 -1.46
CA GLN A 111 -3.56 18.17 -0.65
C GLN A 111 -3.00 17.64 0.71
N HIS A 112 -3.26 16.39 1.08
CA HIS A 112 -2.77 15.79 2.32
C HIS A 112 -1.27 15.40 2.32
N LEU A 113 -0.59 15.34 1.16
CA LEU A 113 0.79 14.85 1.09
C LEU A 113 1.85 15.97 1.00
N GLN A 114 1.44 17.24 1.01
CA GLN A 114 2.38 18.38 0.97
C GLN A 114 2.95 18.77 2.34
N LEU A 115 2.51 18.13 3.44
CA LEU A 115 3.03 18.39 4.78
C LEU A 115 4.24 17.53 5.19
N GLN A 116 4.71 16.58 4.35
CA GLN A 116 5.84 15.71 4.74
C GLN A 116 7.10 15.87 3.87
N GLN A 117 7.13 16.84 2.97
CA GLN A 117 8.35 17.19 2.24
C GLN A 117 8.62 18.70 2.35
N GLN A 118 8.87 19.15 3.58
CA GLN A 118 9.76 20.31 3.75
C GLN A 118 11.20 19.79 3.78
N PRO A 119 12.09 20.26 2.90
CA PRO A 119 13.52 20.19 3.14
C PRO A 119 13.83 21.03 4.39
N GLN A 120 14.56 20.47 5.34
CA GLN A 120 15.18 21.24 6.42
C GLN A 120 16.16 22.24 5.81
N THR A 121 15.71 23.46 5.52
CA THR A 121 16.60 24.58 5.21
C THR A 121 17.23 25.09 6.50
N GLN A 122 18.48 24.65 6.70
CA GLN A 122 19.63 25.39 7.21
C GLN A 122 19.39 26.32 8.41
N GLN A 123 19.94 25.92 9.57
CA GLN A 123 20.23 26.81 10.68
C GLN A 123 21.12 27.98 10.19
N PRO A 124 20.84 29.24 10.56
CA PRO A 124 21.80 30.32 10.37
C PRO A 124 23.00 30.10 11.29
N GLN A 125 24.18 29.90 10.70
CA GLN A 125 25.45 29.94 11.44
C GLN A 125 25.67 31.36 11.94
N ILE A 126 25.65 31.54 13.26
CA ILE A 126 26.08 32.77 13.92
C ILE A 126 27.62 32.84 13.81
N PRO A 127 28.19 33.91 13.24
CA PRO A 127 29.64 34.14 13.31
C PRO A 127 30.03 34.43 14.76
N ASN A 128 30.94 33.64 15.33
CA ASN A 128 31.53 33.88 16.64
C ASN A 128 32.27 35.23 16.65
N LEU A 129 31.75 36.18 17.43
CA LEU A 129 32.44 37.43 17.76
C LEU A 129 33.30 37.17 19.00
N PRO A 130 34.63 37.41 18.97
CA PRO A 130 35.47 37.22 20.15
C PRO A 130 35.18 38.31 21.19
N LEU A 131 34.77 37.89 22.37
CA LEU A 131 34.55 38.73 23.55
C LEU A 131 35.90 39.30 23.99
N ARG A 132 36.11 40.60 23.75
CA ARG A 132 37.25 41.36 24.24
C ARG A 132 37.19 41.36 25.77
N GLN A 133 38.13 40.68 26.42
CA GLN A 133 38.38 40.81 27.85
C GLN A 133 39.08 42.15 28.07
N GLU A 134 38.42 43.09 28.71
CA GLU A 134 39.08 44.27 29.27
C GLU A 134 39.42 43.95 30.73
N THR A 135 40.72 43.97 31.02
CA THR A 135 41.34 44.09 32.34
C THR A 135 41.19 45.49 32.88
#